data_AF-A0A971QLM4-F1
#
_entry.id   AF-A0A971QLM4-F1
#
_cell.length_a   1.000
_cell.length_b   1.000
_cell.length_c   1.000
_cell.angle_alpha   90.00
_cell.angle_beta   90.00
_cell.angle_gamma   90.00
#
_symmetry.space_group_name_H-M   'P 1'
#
loop_
_entity.id
_entity.type
_entity.pdbx_description
1 polymer ?
#
loop_
_entity_poly.entity_id
_entity_poly.type
_entity_poly.pdbx_seq_one_letter_code
_entity_poly.pdbx_strand_id
1 'polypeptide(L)'
;MVQDLEQIEYRRGMLEKGMKQEDLPVKVWRGSKIPADVRAAINAEDLLNLGGVYGDKKAGDPMEYDNLKLVLTDDTVEITVFNRGMTLFMSDDERVRRIHRVLCKLDGTGKD
;
A
#
# COMPACT_ATOMS: atom_id res chain seq x y z
N MET A 1 17.04 -10.78 -14.48
CA MET A 1 17.43 -10.38 -13.11
C MET A 1 16.14 -10.31 -12.33
N VAL A 2 15.95 -11.18 -11.34
CA VAL A 2 14.77 -11.10 -10.47
C VAL A 2 15.08 -10.00 -9.46
N GLN A 3 14.31 -8.91 -9.47
CA GLN A 3 14.45 -7.87 -8.46
C GLN A 3 13.90 -8.45 -7.14
N ASP A 4 14.79 -8.65 -6.16
CA ASP A 4 14.39 -9.18 -4.88
C ASP A 4 13.77 -8.07 -4.01
N LEU A 5 12.58 -8.34 -3.48
CA LEU A 5 11.93 -7.44 -2.52
C LEU A 5 12.64 -7.51 -1.17
N GLU A 6 13.33 -6.43 -0.82
CA GLU A 6 14.17 -6.30 0.37
C GLU A 6 13.41 -5.71 1.55
N GLN A 7 12.49 -4.77 1.28
CA GLN A 7 11.76 -4.07 2.32
C GLN A 7 10.37 -3.63 1.84
N ILE A 8 9.42 -3.64 2.78
CA ILE A 8 8.10 -3.04 2.64
C ILE A 8 7.97 -1.94 3.70
N GLU A 9 7.60 -0.72 3.29
CA GLU A 9 7.07 0.30 4.18
C GLU A 9 5.59 0.50 3.86
N TYR A 10 4.72 0.45 4.88
CA TYR A 10 3.30 0.72 4.70
C TYR A 10 2.83 1.72 5.74
N ARG A 11 2.31 2.84 5.24
CA ARG A 11 1.75 3.94 6.02
C ARG A 11 0.28 4.05 5.67
N ARG A 12 -0.58 4.09 6.69
CA ARG A 12 -2.02 4.24 6.47
C ARG A 12 -2.70 4.99 7.60
N GLY A 13 -3.81 5.64 7.28
CA GLY A 13 -4.69 6.25 8.27
C GLY A 13 -5.62 7.30 7.67
N MET A 14 -6.41 7.93 8.55
CA MET A 14 -7.22 9.09 8.21
C MET A 14 -6.38 10.35 8.41
N LEU A 15 -6.37 11.24 7.43
CA LEU A 15 -5.72 12.55 7.51
C LEU A 15 -6.75 13.60 7.87
N GLU A 16 -6.71 14.04 9.13
CA GLU A 16 -7.52 15.15 9.62
C GLU A 16 -6.95 16.50 9.19
N LYS A 17 -7.76 17.55 9.34
CA LYS A 17 -7.37 18.92 9.00
C LYS A 17 -6.09 19.33 9.74
N GLY A 18 -5.05 19.65 8.96
CA GLY A 18 -3.76 20.11 9.47
C GLY A 18 -2.74 18.99 9.69
N MET A 19 -3.14 17.72 9.60
CA MET A 19 -2.20 16.60 9.57
C MET A 19 -1.46 16.54 8.22
N LYS A 20 -0.21 16.12 8.27
CA LYS A 20 0.59 15.76 7.10
C LYS A 20 0.65 14.24 6.96
N GLN A 21 1.02 13.77 5.78
CA GLN A 21 1.18 12.35 5.52
C GLN A 21 2.20 11.73 6.47
N GLU A 22 3.28 12.46 6.77
CA GLU A 22 4.39 12.06 7.63
C GLU A 22 3.99 11.84 9.10
N ASP A 23 2.86 12.42 9.54
CA ASP A 23 2.36 12.29 10.90
C ASP A 23 1.74 10.90 11.17
N LEU A 24 1.39 10.15 10.12
CA LEU A 24 0.88 8.79 10.25
C LEU A 24 1.98 7.79 10.69
N PRO A 25 1.63 6.68 11.38
CA PRO A 25 2.61 5.64 11.66
C PRO A 25 3.01 4.89 10.37
N VAL A 26 4.27 4.48 10.28
CA VAL A 26 4.77 3.60 9.23
C VAL A 26 5.12 2.24 9.82
N LYS A 27 4.59 1.17 9.23
CA LYS A 27 5.00 -0.22 9.50
C LYS A 27 6.11 -0.60 8.51
N VAL A 28 7.14 -1.29 8.99
CA VAL A 28 8.30 -1.66 8.18
C VAL A 28 8.63 -3.14 8.35
N TRP A 29 8.74 -3.87 7.23
CA TRP A 29 9.22 -5.25 7.18
C TRP A 29 10.46 -5.31 6.30
N ARG A 30 11.48 -6.08 6.71
CA ARG A 30 12.77 -6.20 6.01
C ARG A 30 13.20 -7.65 5.91
N GLY A 31 13.72 -8.04 4.75
CA GLY A 31 14.27 -9.37 4.48
C GLY A 31 13.31 -10.48 4.90
N SER A 32 13.76 -11.35 5.80
CA SER A 32 12.99 -12.49 6.32
C SER A 32 11.79 -12.11 7.18
N LYS A 33 11.69 -10.85 7.64
CA LYS A 33 10.50 -10.37 8.37
C LYS A 33 9.33 -10.05 7.45
N ILE A 34 9.52 -10.01 6.13
CA ILE A 34 8.43 -9.88 5.17
C ILE A 34 7.63 -11.20 5.16
N PRO A 35 6.33 -11.19 5.51
CA PRO A 35 5.52 -12.40 5.50
C PRO A 35 5.49 -13.06 4.12
N ALA A 36 5.63 -14.38 4.09
CA ALA A 36 5.70 -15.13 2.83
C ALA A 36 4.44 -15.00 1.99
N ASP A 37 3.26 -14.94 2.63
CA ASP A 37 1.98 -14.77 1.96
C ASP A 37 1.80 -13.36 1.37
N VAL A 38 2.32 -12.33 2.04
CA VAL A 38 2.40 -10.96 1.51
C VAL A 38 3.32 -10.90 0.29
N ARG A 39 4.50 -11.52 0.37
CA ARG A 39 5.45 -11.59 -0.77
C ARG A 39 4.81 -12.30 -1.97
N ALA A 40 4.15 -13.43 -1.73
CA ALA A 40 3.43 -14.15 -2.77
C ALA A 40 2.31 -13.30 -3.40
N ALA A 41 1.56 -12.56 -2.58
CA ALA A 41 0.50 -11.67 -3.05
C ALA A 41 1.04 -10.50 -3.89
N ILE A 42 2.15 -9.87 -3.49
CA ILE A 42 2.79 -8.79 -4.28
C ILE A 42 3.13 -9.27 -5.69
N ASN A 43 3.65 -10.50 -5.83
CA ASN A 43 3.97 -11.08 -7.12
C ASN A 43 2.73 -11.49 -7.91
N ALA A 44 1.77 -12.18 -7.27
CA ALA A 44 0.55 -12.65 -7.93
C ALA A 44 -0.33 -11.49 -8.41
N GLU A 45 -0.39 -10.42 -7.62
CA GLU A 45 -1.11 -9.18 -7.93
C GLU A 45 -0.24 -8.17 -8.69
N ASP A 46 0.99 -8.54 -9.04
CA ASP A 46 1.93 -7.79 -9.87
C ASP A 46 2.04 -6.30 -9.46
N LEU A 47 2.22 -6.06 -8.16
CA LEU A 47 2.30 -4.71 -7.57
C LEU A 47 3.55 -3.94 -7.97
N LEU A 48 4.62 -4.64 -8.36
CA LEU A 48 5.88 -4.00 -8.77
C LEU A 48 5.68 -3.13 -10.03
N ASN A 49 4.66 -3.42 -10.84
CA ASN A 49 4.32 -2.63 -12.02
C ASN A 49 3.17 -1.62 -11.77
N LEU A 50 2.72 -1.46 -10.53
CA LEU A 50 1.59 -0.58 -10.17
C LEU A 50 2.02 0.73 -9.49
N GLY A 51 3.29 1.11 -9.55
CA GLY A 51 3.76 2.40 -9.02
C GLY A 51 2.90 3.57 -9.51
N GLY A 52 2.50 4.46 -8.61
CA GLY A 52 1.65 5.60 -8.95
C GLY A 52 0.69 6.04 -7.85
N VAL A 53 -0.23 6.92 -8.25
CA VAL A 53 -1.24 7.52 -7.37
C VAL A 53 -2.63 7.14 -7.84
N TYR A 54 -3.45 6.64 -6.92
CA TYR A 54 -4.79 6.13 -7.18
C TYR A 54 -5.82 6.76 -6.24
N GLY A 55 -7.09 6.73 -6.68
CA GLY A 55 -8.20 7.33 -5.95
C GLY A 55 -8.22 8.86 -5.99
N ASP A 56 -9.27 9.44 -5.42
CA ASP A 56 -9.46 10.89 -5.39
C ASP A 56 -9.27 11.43 -3.97
N LYS A 57 -8.32 12.35 -3.80
CA LYS A 57 -8.05 13.08 -2.55
C LYS A 57 -9.28 13.80 -2.00
N LYS A 58 -10.21 14.22 -2.86
CA LYS A 58 -11.35 15.07 -2.51
C LYS A 58 -12.64 14.29 -2.22
N ALA A 59 -12.63 12.96 -2.40
CA ALA A 59 -13.83 12.15 -2.24
C ALA A 59 -14.33 12.07 -0.77
N GLY A 60 -13.46 12.30 0.22
CA GLY A 60 -13.77 12.13 1.64
C GLY A 60 -13.10 13.14 2.55
N ASP A 61 -13.74 13.41 3.68
CA ASP A 61 -13.23 14.22 4.79
C ASP A 61 -13.64 13.54 6.12
N PRO A 62 -12.68 13.03 6.94
CA PRO A 62 -11.24 13.06 6.69
C PRO A 62 -10.84 12.15 5.53
N MET A 63 -9.72 12.49 4.88
CA MET A 63 -9.21 11.75 3.73
C MET A 63 -8.53 10.46 4.19
N GLU A 64 -8.95 9.30 3.68
CA GLU A 64 -8.20 8.04 3.85
C GLU A 64 -6.92 8.10 3.01
N TYR A 65 -5.80 7.73 3.60
CA TYR A 65 -4.50 7.68 2.95
C TYR A 65 -3.84 6.33 3.18
N ASP A 66 -3.39 5.72 2.09
CA ASP A 66 -2.52 4.55 2.07
C ASP A 66 -1.28 4.88 1.23
N ASN A 67 -0.10 4.56 1.74
CA ASN A 67 1.16 4.64 1.00
C ASN A 67 1.97 3.37 1.25
N LEU A 68 2.22 2.64 0.17
CA LEU A 68 2.99 1.41 0.14
C LEU A 68 4.27 1.66 -0.66
N LYS A 69 5.41 1.44 -0.01
CA LYS A 69 6.73 1.52 -0.63
C LYS A 69 7.37 0.14 -0.63
N LEU A 70 7.68 -0.36 -1.82
CA LEU A 70 8.34 -1.63 -2.06
C LEU A 70 9.77 -1.34 -2.50
N VAL A 71 10.72 -1.60 -1.61
CA VAL A 71 12.15 -1.41 -1.89
C VAL A 71 12.71 -2.73 -2.40
N LEU A 72 13.19 -2.68 -3.63
CA LEU A 72 13.86 -3.77 -4.33
C LEU A 72 15.37 -3.53 -4.27
N THR A 73 16.17 -4.52 -4.66
CA THR A 73 17.64 -4.38 -4.71
C THR A 73 18.13 -3.19 -5.53
N ASP A 74 17.50 -2.92 -6.68
CA ASP A 74 17.95 -1.88 -7.62
C ASP A 74 16.91 -0.76 -7.86
N ASP A 75 15.73 -0.85 -7.24
CA ASP A 75 14.62 0.05 -7.55
C ASP A 75 13.66 0.22 -6.35
N THR A 76 12.75 1.19 -6.45
CA THR A 76 11.68 1.39 -5.48
C THR A 76 10.37 1.67 -6.18
N VAL A 77 9.35 0.88 -5.84
CA VAL A 77 7.98 1.07 -6.32
C VAL A 77 7.16 1.69 -5.21
N GLU A 78 6.59 2.87 -5.47
CA GLU A 78 5.75 3.58 -4.52
C GLU A 78 4.31 3.68 -5.05
N ILE A 79 3.36 3.28 -4.21
CA ILE A 79 1.93 3.24 -4.52
C ILE A 79 1.21 4.05 -3.45
N THR A 80 0.52 5.10 -3.87
CA THR A 80 -0.34 5.90 -3.00
C THR A 80 -1.80 5.71 -3.39
N VAL A 81 -2.68 5.46 -2.42
CA VAL A 81 -4.12 5.39 -2.64
C VAL A 81 -4.81 6.37 -1.69
N PHE A 82 -5.66 7.23 -2.25
CA PHE A 82 -6.53 8.12 -1.49
C PHE A 82 -7.94 7.56 -1.47
N ASN A 83 -8.62 7.67 -0.32
CA ASN A 83 -10.04 7.30 -0.21
C ASN A 83 -10.31 5.91 -0.79
N ARG A 84 -9.46 4.93 -0.42
CA ARG A 84 -9.42 3.58 -0.98
C ARG A 84 -10.77 2.89 -0.86
N GLY A 85 -11.44 2.99 0.29
CA GLY A 85 -12.77 2.41 0.49
C GLY A 85 -13.81 2.97 -0.49
N MET A 86 -13.86 4.30 -0.67
CA MET A 86 -14.75 4.94 -1.64
C MET A 86 -14.37 4.60 -3.07
N THR A 87 -13.07 4.57 -3.39
CA THR A 87 -12.58 4.20 -4.72
C THR A 87 -13.02 2.78 -5.07
N LEU A 88 -12.90 1.82 -4.15
CA LEU A 88 -13.37 0.44 -4.36
C LEU A 88 -14.89 0.34 -4.53
N PHE A 89 -15.64 1.21 -3.85
CA PHE A 89 -17.11 1.22 -3.93
C PHE A 89 -17.63 1.87 -5.21
N MET A 90 -16.96 2.93 -5.68
CA MET A 90 -17.41 3.76 -6.80
C MET A 90 -16.78 3.40 -8.14
N SER A 91 -15.69 2.62 -8.14
CA SER A 91 -14.91 2.31 -9.33
C SER A 91 -14.64 0.81 -9.47
N ASP A 92 -14.65 0.35 -10.71
CA ASP A 92 -14.21 -0.99 -11.11
C ASP A 92 -12.70 -1.04 -11.47
N ASP A 93 -11.89 -0.10 -10.97
CA ASP A 93 -10.45 -0.08 -11.23
C ASP A 93 -9.75 -1.30 -10.62
N GLU A 94 -9.46 -2.29 -11.47
CA GLU A 94 -8.82 -3.53 -11.05
C GLU A 94 -7.44 -3.31 -10.43
N ARG A 95 -6.73 -2.23 -10.77
CA ARG A 95 -5.44 -1.91 -10.14
C ARG A 95 -5.64 -1.62 -8.65
N VAL A 96 -6.69 -0.87 -8.31
CA VAL A 96 -7.04 -0.57 -6.91
C VAL A 96 -7.46 -1.84 -6.17
N ARG A 97 -8.17 -2.77 -6.83
CA ARG A 97 -8.54 -4.07 -6.25
C ARG A 97 -7.32 -4.95 -5.97
N ARG A 98 -6.37 -5.03 -6.91
CA ARG A 98 -5.07 -5.72 -6.76
C ARG A 98 -4.29 -5.16 -5.58
N ILE A 99 -4.15 -3.83 -5.51
CA ILE A 99 -3.50 -3.14 -4.38
C ILE A 99 -4.22 -3.48 -3.07
N HIS A 100 -5.55 -3.35 -3.02
CA HIS A 100 -6.35 -3.64 -1.83
C HIS A 100 -6.13 -5.06 -1.29
N ARG A 101 -6.10 -6.08 -2.14
CA ARG A 101 -5.88 -7.48 -1.74
C ARG A 101 -4.54 -7.66 -1.00
N VAL A 102 -3.48 -6.97 -1.43
CA VAL A 102 -2.18 -6.98 -0.74
C VAL A 102 -2.22 -6.19 0.57
N LEU A 103 -2.81 -4.99 0.56
CA LEU A 103 -2.90 -4.14 1.74
C LEU A 103 -3.68 -4.81 2.89
N CYS A 104 -4.76 -5.55 2.58
CA CYS A 104 -5.50 -6.33 3.58
C CYS A 104 -4.64 -7.39 4.28
N LYS A 105 -3.67 -7.99 3.57
CA LYS A 105 -2.73 -8.95 4.18
C LYS A 105 -1.75 -8.23 5.12
N LEU A 106 -1.24 -7.07 4.73
CA LEU A 106 -0.39 -6.23 5.58
C LEU A 106 -1.10 -5.70 6.84
N ASP A 107 -2.42 -5.56 6.80
CA ASP A 107 -3.23 -5.18 7.96
C ASP A 107 -3.45 -6.34 8.93
N GLY A 108 -3.54 -7.57 8.41
CA GLY A 108 -3.66 -8.79 9.21
C GLY A 108 -2.36 -9.16 9.93
N THR A 109 -1.21 -8.72 9.43
CA THR A 109 0.10 -9.01 10.02
C THR A 109 0.33 -8.11 11.23
N GLY A 110 0.36 -8.72 12.43
CA GLY A 110 0.46 -8.03 13.73
C GLY A 110 -0.78 -8.18 14.63
N LYS A 111 -1.75 -9.02 14.26
CA LYS A 111 -2.76 -9.54 15.19
C LYS A 111 -2.30 -10.92 15.68
N ASP A 112 -1.43 -10.94 16.67
CA ASP A 112 -1.20 -12.11 17.53
C ASP A 112 -2.00 -11.94 18.83
#